data_AF-A0A8X8CXX6-F1
#
_entry.id   AF-A0A8X8CXX6-F1
#
_cell.length_a   1.000
_cell.length_b   1.000
_cell.length_c   1.000
_cell.angle_alpha   90.00
_cell.angle_beta   90.00
_cell.angle_gamma   90.00
#
_symmetry.space_group_name_H-M   'P 1'
#
loop_
_entity.id
_entity.type
_entity.pdbx_description
1 polymer ?
#
loop_
_entity_poly.entity_id
_entity_poly.type
_entity_poly.pdbx_seq_one_letter_code
_entity_poly.pdbx_strand_id
1 'polypeptide(L)'
;MSRLKVRVHAWPELLGAQARVAIASIEAQNPYVDTQVVLEGTIVTGEFSCTRVRVWIDRNRTVTRVPIIGKSSWPELLGAQARVAIATIETENPYVDTQVVLEGTIVTGEFSCTRVRVWIDRNRTVTRVPIIG
;
A
#
# COMPACT_ATOMS: atom_id res chain seq x y z
N MET A 1 18.61 13.90 7.82
CA MET A 1 18.43 12.47 7.50
C MET A 1 17.03 12.06 7.94
N SER A 2 16.03 12.20 7.07
CA SER A 2 14.68 11.75 7.38
C SER A 2 14.65 10.22 7.22
N ARG A 3 14.50 9.50 8.33
CA ARG A 3 14.11 8.08 8.27
C ARG A 3 12.85 8.02 7.42
N LEU A 4 12.87 7.26 6.32
CA LEU A 4 11.67 6.95 5.56
C LEU A 4 10.68 6.34 6.55
N LYS A 5 9.65 7.10 6.95
CA LYS A 5 8.58 6.56 7.80
C LYS A 5 7.92 5.45 6.99
N VAL A 6 8.04 4.22 7.46
CA VAL A 6 7.31 3.08 6.91
C VAL A 6 5.83 3.45 6.95
N ARG A 7 5.16 3.40 5.80
CA ARG A 7 3.74 3.74 5.70
C ARG A 7 2.92 2.66 6.41
N VAL A 8 2.02 3.09 7.29
CA VAL A 8 1.08 2.17 7.97
C VAL A 8 0.06 1.69 6.94
N HIS A 9 -0.20 0.39 6.94
CA HIS A 9 -1.05 -0.30 5.96
C HIS A 9 -2.06 -1.28 6.59
N ALA A 10 -2.00 -1.47 7.90
CA ALA A 10 -2.96 -2.26 8.67
C ALA A 10 -3.10 -1.63 10.07
N TRP A 11 -4.32 -1.67 10.60
CA TRP A 11 -4.67 -1.07 11.89
C TRP A 11 -5.42 -2.05 12.81
N PRO A 12 -4.76 -3.13 13.26
CA PRO A 12 -5.40 -4.17 14.08
C PRO A 12 -5.98 -3.62 15.39
N GLU A 13 -5.38 -2.59 15.96
CA GLU A 13 -5.81 -1.92 17.19
C GLU A 13 -7.17 -1.21 17.06
N LEU A 14 -7.63 -0.97 15.83
CA LEU A 14 -8.92 -0.33 15.55
C LEU A 14 -10.08 -1.34 15.49
N LEU A 15 -9.82 -2.64 15.56
CA LEU A 15 -10.89 -3.64 15.65
C LEU A 15 -11.72 -3.43 16.92
N GLY A 16 -13.04 -3.31 16.79
CA GLY A 16 -13.92 -2.97 17.90
C GLY A 16 -13.94 -1.48 18.29
N ALA A 17 -13.12 -0.64 17.65
CA ALA A 17 -13.17 0.81 17.87
C ALA A 17 -14.42 1.43 17.20
N GLN A 18 -14.78 2.63 17.64
CA GLN A 18 -15.82 3.41 16.96
C GLN A 18 -15.32 3.96 15.62
N ALA A 19 -16.17 3.96 14.60
CA ALA A 19 -15.84 4.38 13.24
C ALA A 19 -15.15 5.75 13.19
N ARG A 20 -15.65 6.74 13.96
CA ARG A 20 -15.06 8.09 14.03
C ARG A 20 -13.61 8.09 14.52
N VAL A 21 -13.27 7.19 15.44
CA VAL A 21 -11.92 7.07 15.99
C VAL A 21 -11.04 6.42 14.93
N ALA A 22 -11.54 5.35 14.30
CA ALA A 22 -10.80 4.65 13.27
C ALA A 22 -10.45 5.56 12.07
N ILE A 23 -11.40 6.33 11.57
CA ILE A 23 -11.20 7.29 10.47
C ILE A 23 -10.09 8.28 10.81
N ALA A 24 -10.21 8.95 11.97
CA ALA A 24 -9.23 9.94 12.40
C ALA A 24 -7.83 9.34 12.60
N SER A 25 -7.75 8.13 13.17
CA SER A 25 -6.48 7.43 13.35
C SER A 25 -5.82 7.03 12.03
N ILE A 26 -6.60 6.47 11.09
CA ILE A 26 -6.10 6.07 9.77
C ILE A 26 -5.54 7.26 9.02
N GLU A 27 -6.30 8.35 8.91
CA GLU A 27 -5.91 9.54 8.17
C GLU A 27 -4.71 10.25 8.82
N ALA A 28 -4.61 10.24 10.15
CA ALA A 28 -3.47 10.79 10.88
C ALA A 28 -2.18 9.96 10.67
N GLN A 29 -2.30 8.64 10.58
CA GLN A 29 -1.15 7.74 10.47
C GLN A 29 -0.71 7.52 9.03
N ASN A 30 -1.61 7.64 8.07
CA ASN A 30 -1.32 7.57 6.65
C ASN A 30 -2.13 8.65 5.89
N PRO A 31 -1.55 9.84 5.63
CA PRO A 31 -2.27 10.93 4.97
C PRO A 31 -2.47 10.71 3.46
N TYR A 32 -2.00 9.58 2.91
CA TYR A 32 -2.14 9.23 1.49
C TYR A 32 -3.30 8.27 1.23
N VAL A 33 -4.13 8.00 2.24
CA VAL A 33 -5.30 7.13 2.11
C VAL A 33 -6.60 7.88 2.30
N ASP A 34 -7.64 7.34 1.71
CA ASP A 34 -9.01 7.81 1.80
C ASP A 34 -9.89 6.71 2.40
N THR A 35 -10.65 7.07 3.41
CA THR A 35 -11.49 6.12 4.14
C THR A 35 -12.86 5.98 3.47
N GLN A 36 -13.29 4.73 3.29
CA GLN A 36 -14.65 4.40 2.87
C GLN A 36 -15.33 3.62 3.99
N VAL A 37 -16.32 4.22 4.64
CA VAL A 37 -17.14 3.52 5.64
C VAL A 37 -18.12 2.60 4.93
N VAL A 38 -18.16 1.33 5.34
CA VAL A 38 -19.01 0.31 4.72
C VAL A 38 -19.74 -0.46 5.82
N LEU A 39 -21.06 -0.61 5.70
CA LEU A 39 -21.81 -1.46 6.62
C LEU A 39 -21.53 -2.95 6.34
N GLU A 40 -21.33 -3.73 7.38
CA GLU A 40 -21.11 -5.17 7.31
C GLU A 40 -22.24 -5.85 6.51
N GLY A 41 -21.87 -6.73 5.57
CA GLY A 41 -22.79 -7.39 4.65
C GLY A 41 -23.09 -6.60 3.37
N THR A 42 -22.62 -5.35 3.23
CA THR A 42 -22.74 -4.60 1.97
C THR A 42 -21.84 -5.21 0.91
N ILE A 43 -22.40 -5.48 -0.28
CA ILE A 43 -21.61 -5.87 -1.44
C ILE A 43 -20.95 -4.61 -2.00
N VAL A 44 -19.63 -4.63 -2.07
CA VAL A 44 -18.82 -3.57 -2.67
C VAL A 44 -18.14 -4.12 -3.92
N THR A 45 -17.87 -3.25 -4.87
CA THR A 45 -17.16 -3.58 -6.09
C THR A 45 -15.70 -3.95 -5.78
N GLY A 46 -15.14 -4.91 -6.52
CA GLY A 46 -13.82 -5.49 -6.25
C GLY A 46 -12.63 -4.68 -6.78
N GLU A 47 -12.84 -3.47 -7.28
CA GLU A 47 -11.78 -2.66 -7.89
C GLU A 47 -10.69 -2.32 -6.87
N PHE A 48 -9.45 -2.56 -7.30
CA PHE A 48 -8.30 -2.19 -6.52
C PHE A 48 -8.12 -0.67 -6.54
N SER A 49 -7.95 -0.08 -5.35
CA SER A 49 -7.49 1.28 -5.17
C SER A 49 -6.31 1.25 -4.20
N CYS A 50 -5.21 1.85 -4.62
CA CYS A 50 -3.98 1.94 -3.83
C CYS A 50 -4.03 3.04 -2.75
N THR A 51 -5.15 3.74 -2.62
CA THR A 51 -5.39 4.77 -1.58
C THR A 51 -6.59 4.45 -0.68
N ARG A 52 -7.50 3.57 -1.09
CA ARG A 52 -8.74 3.34 -0.35
C ARG A 52 -8.59 2.34 0.80
N VAL A 53 -8.98 2.76 2.01
CA VAL A 53 -9.17 1.87 3.17
C VAL A 53 -10.68 1.68 3.40
N ARG A 54 -11.15 0.43 3.37
CA ARG A 54 -12.54 0.12 3.77
C ARG A 54 -12.63 -0.07 5.27
N VAL A 55 -13.39 0.79 5.93
CA VAL A 55 -13.72 0.69 7.36
C VAL A 55 -15.08 0.00 7.48
N TRP A 56 -15.04 -1.32 7.66
CA TRP A 56 -16.23 -2.15 7.83
C TRP A 56 -16.80 -1.98 9.23
N ILE A 57 -18.10 -1.69 9.33
CA ILE A 57 -18.76 -1.37 10.59
C ILE A 57 -20.10 -2.10 10.75
N ASP A 58 -20.50 -2.36 11.99
CA ASP A 58 -21.84 -2.82 12.33
C ASP A 58 -22.86 -1.66 12.42
N ARG A 59 -24.10 -1.99 12.82
CA ARG A 59 -25.17 -0.98 13.05
C ARG A 59 -24.87 -0.02 14.20
N ASN A 60 -23.99 -0.39 15.12
CA ASN A 60 -23.55 0.44 16.25
C ASN A 60 -22.31 1.29 15.91
N ARG A 61 -21.90 1.31 14.62
CA ARG A 61 -20.70 2.01 14.13
C ARG A 61 -19.40 1.49 14.75
N THR A 62 -19.39 0.24 15.16
CA THR A 62 -18.20 -0.45 15.66
C THR A 62 -17.49 -1.11 14.50
N VAL A 63 -16.17 -0.96 14.43
CA VAL A 63 -15.33 -1.57 13.40
C VAL A 63 -15.34 -3.09 13.57
N THR A 64 -15.76 -3.81 12.54
CA THR A 64 -15.95 -5.27 12.54
C THR A 64 -14.79 -6.03 11.91
N ARG A 65 -13.98 -5.36 11.09
CA ARG A 65 -12.80 -5.93 10.42
C ARG A 65 -11.61 -5.02 10.58
N VAL A 66 -10.41 -5.59 10.66
CA VAL A 66 -9.17 -4.82 10.69
C VAL A 66 -9.11 -3.94 9.44
N PRO A 67 -9.05 -2.61 9.57
CA PRO A 67 -8.81 -1.74 8.42
C PRO A 67 -7.44 -2.07 7.85
N ILE A 68 -7.39 -2.31 6.53
CA ILE A 68 -6.17 -2.64 5.80
C ILE A 68 -6.14 -1.91 4.46
N ILE A 69 -4.94 -1.70 3.94
CA ILE A 69 -4.65 -1.28 2.57
C ILE A 69 -3.44 -2.05 2.05
N GLY A 70 -3.37 -2.28 0.74
CA GLY A 70 -2.19 -2.89 0.13
C GLY A 70 -0.94 -2.03 0.38
N LYS A 71 0.19 -2.68 0.69
CA LYS A 71 1.47 -1.99 0.87
C LYS A 71 1.85 -1.28 -0.43
N SER A 72 2.29 -0.02 -0.35
CA SER A 72 2.50 0.83 -1.53
C SER A 72 3.95 1.31 -1.71
N SER A 73 4.85 0.94 -0.80
CA SER A 73 6.25 1.35 -0.82
C SER A 73 7.10 0.35 -0.02
N TRP A 74 8.31 0.10 -0.50
CA TRP A 74 9.23 -0.90 0.05
C TRP A 74 10.63 -0.31 0.29
N PRO A 75 10.79 0.63 1.23
CA PRO A 75 12.09 1.25 1.53
C PRO A 75 13.17 0.23 1.91
N GLU A 76 12.80 -0.89 2.52
CA GLU A 76 13.68 -1.99 2.91
C GLU A 76 14.28 -2.76 1.72
N LEU A 77 13.72 -2.61 0.51
CA LEU A 77 14.22 -3.26 -0.70
C LEU A 77 15.28 -2.43 -1.43
N LEU A 78 15.56 -1.20 -0.98
CA LEU A 78 16.65 -0.40 -1.53
C LEU A 78 18.00 -1.13 -1.28
N GLY A 79 18.76 -1.38 -2.35
CA GLY A 79 19.99 -2.16 -2.29
C GLY A 79 19.79 -3.68 -2.32
N ALA A 80 18.55 -4.18 -2.36
CA ALA A 80 18.29 -5.60 -2.51
C ALA A 80 18.56 -6.08 -3.96
N GLN A 81 18.71 -7.39 -4.14
CA GLN A 81 18.74 -8.01 -5.45
C GLN A 81 17.36 -7.94 -6.12
N ALA A 82 17.30 -7.63 -7.41
CA ALA A 82 16.07 -7.45 -8.17
C ALA A 82 15.08 -8.62 -7.98
N ARG A 83 15.58 -9.86 -8.05
CA ARG A 83 14.76 -11.08 -7.85
C ARG A 83 14.10 -11.15 -6.48
N VAL A 84 14.79 -10.67 -5.44
CA VAL A 84 14.28 -10.66 -4.07
C VAL A 84 13.22 -9.58 -3.97
N ALA A 85 13.50 -8.39 -4.52
CA ALA A 85 12.56 -7.30 -4.52
C ALA A 85 11.24 -7.65 -5.23
N ILE A 86 11.32 -8.28 -6.40
CA ILE A 86 10.15 -8.75 -7.17
C ILE A 86 9.28 -9.69 -6.33
N ALA A 87 9.89 -10.76 -5.82
CA ALA A 87 9.17 -11.76 -5.04
C ALA A 87 8.54 -11.17 -3.78
N THR A 88 9.26 -10.29 -3.06
CA THR A 88 8.72 -9.61 -1.87
C THR A 88 7.53 -8.73 -2.22
N ILE A 89 7.62 -7.91 -3.28
CA ILE A 89 6.56 -6.97 -3.66
C ILE A 89 5.28 -7.74 -4.03
N GLU A 90 5.38 -8.73 -4.91
CA GLU A 90 4.23 -9.50 -5.39
C GLU A 90 3.60 -10.36 -4.29
N THR A 91 4.41 -10.78 -3.30
CA THR A 91 3.90 -11.51 -2.12
C THR A 91 3.18 -10.57 -1.15
N GLU A 92 3.74 -9.40 -0.87
CA GLU A 92 3.19 -8.45 0.11
C GLU A 92 2.03 -7.63 -0.43
N ASN A 93 1.96 -7.45 -1.75
CA ASN A 93 0.82 -6.82 -2.41
C ASN A 93 0.49 -7.56 -3.72
N PRO A 94 -0.43 -8.56 -3.69
CA PRO A 94 -0.78 -9.35 -4.86
C PRO A 94 -1.61 -8.61 -5.91
N TYR A 95 -1.94 -7.33 -5.67
CA TYR A 95 -2.68 -6.48 -6.62
C TYR A 95 -1.76 -5.63 -7.51
N VAL A 96 -0.45 -5.79 -7.39
CA VAL A 96 0.53 -5.06 -8.21
C VAL A 96 1.44 -6.01 -8.97
N ASP A 97 1.83 -5.57 -10.16
CA ASP A 97 2.83 -6.21 -11.00
C ASP A 97 4.14 -5.42 -10.94
N THR A 98 5.26 -6.15 -10.94
CA THR A 98 6.58 -5.54 -10.94
C THR A 98 7.10 -5.32 -12.36
N GLN A 99 7.68 -4.15 -12.59
CA GLN A 99 8.38 -3.84 -13.84
C GLN A 99 9.84 -3.50 -13.53
N VAL A 100 10.75 -4.36 -13.98
CA VAL A 100 12.19 -4.14 -13.80
C VAL A 100 12.66 -3.12 -14.83
N VAL A 101 13.31 -2.05 -14.35
CA VAL A 101 13.77 -0.95 -15.20
C VAL A 101 15.25 -0.68 -14.90
N LEU A 102 16.09 -0.64 -15.93
CA LEU A 102 17.48 -0.24 -15.74
C LEU A 102 17.55 1.26 -15.43
N GLU A 103 18.35 1.65 -14.44
CA GLU A 103 18.60 3.03 -14.05
C GLU A 103 18.98 3.90 -15.28
N GLY A 104 18.35 5.07 -15.40
CA GLY A 104 18.52 5.98 -16.55
C GLY A 104 17.64 5.67 -17.76
N THR A 105 16.88 4.56 -17.76
CA THR A 105 15.88 4.29 -18.80
C THR A 105 14.74 5.29 -18.74
N ILE A 106 14.38 5.87 -19.89
CA ILE A 106 13.22 6.77 -20.00
C ILE A 106 11.96 5.90 -20.00
N VAL A 107 11.05 6.21 -19.07
CA VAL A 107 9.76 5.56 -18.93
C VAL A 107 8.65 6.60 -18.97
N THR A 108 7.44 6.13 -19.23
CA THR A 108 6.23 6.96 -19.28
C THR A 108 5.85 7.43 -17.86
N GLY A 109 5.34 8.66 -17.73
CA GLY A 109 5.09 9.32 -16.44
C GLY A 109 3.69 9.13 -15.86
N GLU A 110 2.82 8.36 -16.52
CA GLU A 110 1.49 8.03 -16.03
C GLU A 110 1.57 7.23 -14.73
N PHE A 111 0.65 7.52 -13.82
CA PHE A 111 0.52 6.80 -12.56
C PHE A 111 -0.37 5.57 -12.75
N SER A 112 0.08 4.42 -12.22
CA SER A 112 -0.75 3.20 -12.14
C SER A 112 -0.73 2.61 -10.73
N CYS A 113 -1.91 2.40 -10.15
CA CYS A 113 -2.04 1.71 -8.86
C CYS A 113 -1.52 0.26 -8.91
N THR A 114 -1.58 -0.39 -10.07
CA THR A 114 -1.23 -1.82 -10.21
C THR A 114 0.22 -2.04 -10.62
N ARG A 115 1.06 -1.00 -10.67
CA ARG A 115 2.45 -1.12 -11.11
C ARG A 115 3.41 -0.72 -10.01
N VAL A 116 4.50 -1.47 -9.87
CA VAL A 116 5.70 -1.05 -9.14
C VAL A 116 6.90 -1.14 -10.05
N ARG A 117 7.58 -0.01 -10.29
CA ARG A 117 8.85 0.00 -11.02
C ARG A 117 10.01 -0.33 -10.08
N VAL A 118 10.70 -1.42 -10.35
CA VAL A 118 11.91 -1.86 -9.66
C VAL A 118 13.11 -1.36 -10.46
N TRP A 119 13.63 -0.20 -10.06
CA TRP A 119 14.81 0.42 -10.70
C TRP A 119 16.07 -0.28 -10.25
N ILE A 120 16.91 -0.70 -11.20
CA ILE A 120 18.12 -1.49 -10.92
C ILE A 120 19.35 -0.95 -11.63
N ASP A 121 20.53 -1.23 -11.07
CA ASP A 121 21.81 -1.03 -11.75
C ASP A 121 22.19 -2.24 -12.63
N ARG A 122 23.38 -2.18 -13.24
CA ARG A 122 23.92 -3.27 -14.07
C ARG A 122 24.20 -4.56 -13.29
N ASN A 123 24.35 -4.47 -11.97
CA ASN A 123 24.54 -5.62 -11.08
C ASN A 123 23.21 -6.21 -10.58
N ARG A 124 22.07 -5.72 -11.11
CA ARG A 124 20.71 -6.10 -10.70
C ARG A 124 20.41 -5.75 -9.24
N THR A 125 21.04 -4.71 -8.73
CA THR A 125 20.79 -4.16 -7.40
C THR A 125 19.75 -3.05 -7.49
N VAL A 126 18.76 -3.04 -6.61
CA VAL A 126 17.73 -2.00 -6.56
C VAL A 126 18.35 -0.65 -6.17
N THR A 127 18.17 0.35 -7.03
CA THR A 127 18.78 1.68 -6.91
C THR A 127 17.82 2.73 -6.35
N ARG A 128 16.52 2.50 -6.43
CA ARG A 128 15.47 3.40 -5.92
C ARG A 128 14.48 2.62 -5.07
N VAL A 129 13.89 3.27 -4.08
CA VAL A 129 12.83 2.66 -3.27
C VAL A 129 11.68 2.27 -4.22
N PRO A 130 11.28 0.98 -4.26
CA PRO A 130 10.10 0.57 -5.01
C PRO A 130 8.85 1.21 -4.39
N ILE A 131 8.03 1.82 -5.24
CA ILE A 131 6.78 2.52 -4.88
C ILE A 131 5.77 2.22 -5.98
N ILE A 132 4.50 2.08 -5.60
CA ILE A 132 3.39 2.01 -6.57
C ILE A 132 3.36 3.29 -7.43
N GLY A 133 3.27 3.13 -8.74
CA GLY A 133 3.17 4.22 -9.71
C GLY A 133 3.51 3.84 -11.14
#